data_AF-A0A142W2U9-F1
#
_entry.id   AF-A0A142W2U9-F1
#
_cell.length_a   1.000
_cell.length_b   1.000
_cell.length_c   1.000
_cell.angle_alpha   90.00
_cell.angle_beta   90.00
_cell.angle_gamma   90.00
#
_symmetry.space_group_name_H-M   'P 1'
#
loop_
_entity.id
_entity.type
_entity.pdbx_description
1 polymer ?
#
loop_
_entity_poly.entity_id
_entity_poly.type
_entity_poly.pdbx_seq_one_letter_code
_entity_poly.pdbx_strand_id
1 'polypeptide(L)'
;MSAVRTLIDLLAGRRDADGLAPRDWDGVIGAARAEALLATLAHRLADAALPPPVAALLADQRAAAAVARAQALWEAEMTRRALAPEGIAFVLLKGTAYAAAGLSCAEGRQIGDLDILVGWHDIGRAENELIEAGWEWVKPDPYDDAYYREHMHELPPLIHSGRDRMIDVHHTILPRTHRVTPDALAMIGDAVLVDGGFAVLCPSDMACHCAAHLLADGDLQGGLRNLWDFHCLTRDFAAADADFWAKLEARAALHGLRAPVQRAARLARDLYGAALPPGWDRREPGDGWFVRRLLARDDWGRPTNFALQQAFYIRSHWLRMSPVLLAKHLWTKWRKS
;
A
#
# COMPACT_ATOMS: atom_id res chain seq x y z
N MET A 1 -7.62 16.52 -22.14
CA MET A 1 -7.53 16.32 -20.68
C MET A 1 -6.74 15.02 -20.47
N SER A 2 -5.71 14.98 -19.62
CA SER A 2 -4.88 13.76 -19.45
C SER A 2 -5.75 12.60 -18.97
N ALA A 3 -5.53 11.39 -19.51
CA ALA A 3 -6.26 10.19 -19.12
C ALA A 3 -6.22 9.91 -17.60
N VAL A 4 -5.10 10.21 -16.95
CA VAL A 4 -4.95 10.07 -15.50
C VAL A 4 -5.93 10.95 -14.73
N ARG A 5 -6.15 12.19 -15.20
CA ARG A 5 -7.12 13.08 -14.56
C ARG A 5 -8.54 12.56 -14.75
N THR A 6 -8.85 12.08 -15.96
CA THR A 6 -10.14 11.43 -16.22
C THR A 6 -10.35 10.21 -15.32
N LEU A 7 -9.35 9.34 -15.14
CA LEU A 7 -9.39 8.22 -14.21
C LEU A 7 -9.70 8.66 -12.78
N ILE A 8 -8.99 9.69 -12.29
CA ILE A 8 -9.19 10.23 -10.94
C ILE A 8 -10.60 10.82 -10.79
N ASP A 9 -11.09 11.55 -11.80
CA ASP A 9 -12.43 12.14 -11.77
C ASP A 9 -13.53 11.08 -11.79
N LEU A 10 -13.35 9.98 -12.54
CA LEU A 10 -14.26 8.83 -12.53
C LEU A 10 -14.27 8.15 -11.14
N LEU A 11 -13.10 7.89 -10.55
CA LEU A 11 -13.00 7.28 -9.21
C LEU A 11 -13.66 8.16 -8.15
N ALA A 12 -13.37 9.47 -8.18
CA ALA A 12 -13.93 10.45 -7.26
C ALA A 12 -15.41 10.78 -7.51
N GLY A 13 -16.03 10.26 -8.58
CA GLY A 13 -17.42 10.56 -8.95
C GLY A 13 -17.64 12.00 -9.40
N ARG A 14 -16.60 12.69 -9.88
CA ARG A 14 -16.68 14.05 -10.45
C ARG A 14 -16.97 14.06 -11.95
N ARG A 15 -16.98 12.88 -12.57
CA ARG A 15 -17.30 12.66 -13.98
C ARG A 15 -18.09 11.37 -14.10
N ASP A 16 -19.17 11.43 -14.88
CA ASP A 16 -19.96 10.26 -15.24
C ASP A 16 -19.30 9.50 -16.39
N ALA A 17 -19.35 8.16 -16.33
CA ALA A 17 -18.77 7.30 -17.36
C ALA A 17 -19.50 7.43 -18.71
N ASP A 18 -20.82 7.66 -18.66
CA ASP A 18 -21.71 7.82 -19.82
C ASP A 18 -21.32 9.02 -20.71
N GLY A 19 -20.70 10.04 -20.11
CA GLY A 19 -20.24 11.24 -20.80
C GLY A 19 -18.87 11.10 -21.47
N LEU A 20 -18.20 9.96 -21.32
CA LEU A 20 -16.85 9.74 -21.85
C LEU A 20 -16.90 9.25 -23.30
N ALA A 21 -16.16 9.92 -24.20
CA ALA A 21 -16.10 9.49 -25.59
C ALA A 21 -15.44 8.10 -25.71
N PRO A 22 -15.89 7.22 -26.63
CA PRO A 22 -15.33 5.88 -26.77
C PRO A 22 -13.80 5.82 -26.87
N ARG A 23 -13.19 6.79 -27.57
CA ARG A 23 -11.72 6.89 -27.73
C ARG A 23 -10.95 7.25 -26.45
N ASP A 24 -11.61 7.87 -25.47
CA ASP A 24 -10.93 8.31 -24.25
C ASP A 24 -10.79 7.15 -23.24
N TRP A 25 -11.54 6.06 -23.43
CA TRP A 25 -11.46 4.86 -22.62
C TRP A 25 -10.12 4.15 -22.70
N ASP A 26 -9.48 4.12 -23.88
CA ASP A 26 -8.16 3.51 -24.05
C ASP A 26 -7.15 4.15 -23.11
N GLY A 27 -7.18 5.48 -23.02
CA GLY A 27 -6.36 6.26 -22.11
C GLY A 27 -6.62 5.92 -20.65
N VAL A 28 -7.89 5.93 -20.24
CA VAL A 28 -8.31 5.63 -18.86
C VAL A 28 -7.91 4.21 -18.46
N ILE A 29 -8.12 3.23 -19.34
CA ILE A 29 -7.75 1.83 -19.11
C ILE A 29 -6.22 1.70 -19.00
N GLY A 30 -5.46 2.36 -19.88
CA GLY A 30 -4.00 2.38 -19.84
C GLY A 30 -3.46 2.93 -18.52
N ALA A 31 -3.96 4.10 -18.10
CA ALA A 31 -3.61 4.71 -16.82
C ALA A 31 -4.02 3.83 -15.62
N ALA A 32 -5.23 3.26 -15.65
CA ALA A 32 -5.75 2.43 -14.56
C ALA A 32 -4.95 1.13 -14.40
N ARG A 33 -4.49 0.52 -15.50
CA ARG A 33 -3.59 -0.65 -15.45
C ARG A 33 -2.23 -0.29 -14.87
N ALA A 34 -1.63 0.81 -15.34
CA ALA A 34 -0.30 1.23 -14.90
C ALA A 34 -0.23 1.58 -13.40
N GLU A 35 -1.37 1.94 -12.81
CA GLU A 35 -1.50 2.24 -11.39
C GLU A 35 -2.24 1.13 -10.61
N ALA A 36 -2.46 -0.04 -11.20
CA ALA A 36 -3.15 -1.18 -10.56
C ALA A 36 -4.55 -0.84 -9.97
N LEU A 37 -5.28 0.04 -10.66
CA LEU A 37 -6.60 0.57 -10.30
C LEU A 37 -7.73 0.11 -11.24
N LEU A 38 -7.45 -0.70 -12.27
CA LEU A 38 -8.46 -1.07 -13.26
C LEU A 38 -9.63 -1.84 -12.65
N ALA A 39 -9.37 -2.81 -11.78
CA ALA A 39 -10.43 -3.56 -11.10
C ALA A 39 -11.16 -2.71 -10.03
N THR A 40 -10.48 -1.76 -9.38
CA THR A 40 -11.11 -0.76 -8.49
C THR A 40 -12.07 0.13 -9.29
N LEU A 41 -11.64 0.63 -10.45
CA LEU A 41 -12.51 1.37 -11.37
C LEU A 41 -13.69 0.51 -11.82
N ALA A 42 -13.46 -0.77 -12.09
CA ALA A 42 -14.50 -1.71 -12.48
C ALA A 42 -15.60 -1.88 -11.42
N HIS A 43 -15.23 -1.91 -10.14
CA HIS A 43 -16.20 -1.93 -9.04
C HIS A 43 -16.90 -0.57 -8.89
N ARG A 44 -16.15 0.52 -9.02
CA ARG A 44 -16.71 1.87 -8.90
C ARG A 44 -17.78 2.18 -9.94
N LEU A 45 -17.63 1.60 -11.14
CA LEU A 45 -18.52 1.79 -12.29
C LEU A 45 -19.44 0.59 -12.55
N ALA A 46 -19.73 -0.23 -11.52
CA ALA A 46 -20.55 -1.44 -11.68
C ALA A 46 -21.95 -1.14 -12.27
N ASP A 47 -22.54 -0.01 -11.88
CA ASP A 47 -23.90 0.40 -12.29
C ASP A 47 -23.91 1.47 -13.39
N ALA A 48 -22.75 1.82 -13.96
CA ALA A 48 -22.65 2.86 -14.99
C ALA A 48 -23.00 2.32 -16.39
N ALA A 49 -23.50 3.18 -17.28
CA ALA A 49 -23.74 2.79 -18.67
C ALA A 49 -22.44 2.88 -19.47
N LEU A 50 -21.87 1.72 -19.81
CA LEU A 50 -20.55 1.63 -20.45
C LEU A 50 -20.67 1.13 -21.90
N PRO A 51 -19.77 1.55 -22.80
CA PRO A 51 -19.64 0.92 -24.11
C PRO A 51 -19.44 -0.59 -23.97
N PRO A 52 -20.07 -1.44 -24.80
CA PRO A 52 -20.05 -2.90 -24.60
C PRO A 52 -18.65 -3.52 -24.41
N PRO A 53 -17.61 -3.12 -25.17
CA PRO A 53 -16.25 -3.65 -24.95
C PRO A 53 -15.67 -3.29 -23.59
N VAL A 54 -15.95 -2.07 -23.10
CA VAL A 54 -15.50 -1.59 -21.78
C VAL A 54 -16.27 -2.33 -20.69
N ALA A 55 -17.58 -2.49 -20.84
CA ALA A 55 -18.41 -3.23 -19.89
C ALA A 55 -17.92 -4.67 -19.69
N ALA A 56 -17.62 -5.36 -20.80
CA ALA A 56 -17.07 -6.72 -20.77
C ALA A 56 -15.72 -6.78 -20.05
N LEU A 57 -14.78 -5.89 -20.40
CA LEU A 57 -13.48 -5.81 -19.73
C LEU A 57 -13.63 -5.57 -18.23
N LEU A 58 -14.46 -4.61 -17.81
CA LEU A 58 -14.62 -4.30 -16.38
C LEU A 58 -15.31 -5.46 -15.64
N ALA A 59 -16.24 -6.19 -16.27
CA ALA A 59 -16.81 -7.40 -15.69
C ALA A 59 -15.74 -8.47 -15.41
N ASP A 60 -14.85 -8.72 -16.38
CA ASP A 60 -13.73 -9.66 -16.21
C ASP A 60 -12.80 -9.22 -15.07
N GLN A 61 -12.52 -7.92 -14.96
CA GLN A 61 -11.68 -7.38 -13.90
C GLN A 61 -12.30 -7.52 -12.51
N ARG A 62 -13.64 -7.39 -12.39
CA ARG A 62 -14.33 -7.68 -11.13
C ARG A 62 -14.22 -9.16 -10.74
N ALA A 63 -14.44 -10.06 -11.69
CA ALA A 63 -14.30 -11.50 -11.46
C ALA A 63 -12.87 -11.87 -11.04
N ALA A 64 -11.86 -11.35 -11.73
CA ALA A 64 -10.46 -11.57 -11.39
C ALA A 64 -10.09 -11.05 -9.99
N ALA A 65 -10.61 -9.87 -9.61
CA ALA A 65 -10.39 -9.33 -8.27
C ALA A 65 -11.03 -10.15 -7.15
N ALA A 66 -12.22 -10.73 -7.39
CA ALA A 66 -12.85 -11.64 -6.44
C ALA A 66 -11.99 -12.89 -6.18
N VAL A 67 -11.41 -13.47 -7.23
CA VAL A 67 -10.47 -14.60 -7.12
C VAL A 67 -9.20 -14.18 -6.36
N ALA A 68 -8.62 -13.03 -6.71
CA ALA A 68 -7.42 -12.52 -6.03
C ALA A 68 -7.66 -12.27 -4.54
N ARG A 69 -8.84 -11.74 -4.17
CA ARG A 69 -9.25 -11.54 -2.77
C ARG A 69 -9.35 -12.88 -2.03
N ALA A 70 -10.02 -13.87 -2.62
CA ALA A 70 -10.14 -15.20 -2.01
C ALA A 70 -8.76 -15.85 -1.82
N GLN A 71 -7.86 -15.70 -2.79
CA GLN A 71 -6.49 -16.20 -2.70
C GLN A 71 -5.68 -15.50 -1.61
N ALA A 72 -5.78 -14.18 -1.46
CA ALA A 72 -5.10 -13.44 -0.40
C ALA A 72 -5.54 -13.91 1.01
N LEU A 73 -6.84 -14.12 1.21
CA LEU A 73 -7.37 -14.64 2.47
C LEU A 73 -6.98 -16.10 2.72
N TRP A 74 -6.86 -16.90 1.65
CA TRP A 74 -6.34 -18.25 1.74
C TRP A 74 -4.88 -18.26 2.19
N GLU A 75 -4.02 -17.40 1.63
CA GLU A 75 -2.62 -17.32 2.07
C GLU A 75 -2.51 -16.89 3.54
N ALA A 76 -3.34 -15.93 3.98
CA ALA A 76 -3.41 -15.55 5.39
C ALA A 76 -3.76 -16.74 6.31
N GLU A 77 -4.72 -17.58 5.88
CA GLU A 77 -5.11 -18.79 6.61
C GLU A 77 -3.99 -19.84 6.62
N MET A 78 -3.25 -20.01 5.51
CA MET A 78 -2.11 -20.93 5.46
C MET A 78 -0.97 -20.47 6.37
N THR A 79 -0.67 -19.18 6.39
CA THR A 79 0.30 -18.59 7.34
C THR A 79 -0.17 -18.79 8.77
N ARG A 80 -1.45 -18.58 9.08
CA ARG A 80 -2.00 -18.84 10.41
C ARG A 80 -1.81 -20.29 10.85
N ARG A 81 -1.99 -21.25 9.95
CA ARG A 81 -1.76 -22.67 10.24
C ARG A 81 -0.29 -23.00 10.44
N ALA A 82 0.61 -22.39 9.67
CA ALA A 82 2.04 -22.56 9.82
C ALA A 82 2.53 -22.04 11.19
N LEU A 83 1.99 -20.90 11.64
CA LEU A 83 2.43 -20.23 12.88
C LEU A 83 1.70 -20.71 14.15
N ALA A 84 0.56 -21.38 14.02
CA ALA A 84 -0.26 -21.82 15.14
C ALA A 84 0.42 -22.82 16.11
N PRO A 85 1.19 -23.83 15.66
CA PRO A 85 1.84 -24.79 16.56
C PRO A 85 2.76 -24.12 17.59
N GLU A 86 3.44 -23.06 17.17
CA GLU A 86 4.36 -22.27 18.00
C GLU A 86 3.69 -21.11 18.74
N GLY A 87 2.37 -20.94 18.58
CA GLY A 87 1.60 -19.87 19.20
C GLY A 87 2.01 -18.47 18.75
N ILE A 88 2.58 -18.33 17.55
CA ILE A 88 3.07 -17.05 17.03
C ILE A 88 1.89 -16.23 16.50
N ALA A 89 1.62 -15.10 17.16
CA ALA A 89 0.61 -14.15 16.72
C ALA A 89 1.20 -13.21 15.65
N PHE A 90 0.34 -12.80 14.70
CA PHE A 90 0.70 -11.83 13.68
C PHE A 90 -0.49 -10.93 13.34
N VAL A 91 -0.19 -9.75 12.82
CA VAL A 91 -1.17 -8.76 12.38
C VAL A 91 -1.09 -8.67 10.85
N LEU A 92 -2.22 -8.82 10.16
CA LEU A 92 -2.27 -8.61 8.72
C LEU A 92 -2.05 -7.13 8.40
N LEU A 93 -1.31 -6.88 7.31
CA LEU A 93 -1.05 -5.56 6.78
C LEU A 93 -1.59 -5.40 5.34
N LYS A 94 -1.59 -4.14 4.87
CA LYS A 94 -1.89 -3.72 3.48
C LYS A 94 -3.16 -4.39 2.91
N GLY A 95 -3.10 -4.85 1.66
CA GLY A 95 -4.27 -5.31 0.91
C GLY A 95 -5.00 -6.47 1.57
N THR A 96 -4.29 -7.44 2.13
CA THR A 96 -4.90 -8.59 2.80
C THR A 96 -5.60 -8.19 4.09
N ALA A 97 -5.03 -7.26 4.86
CA ALA A 97 -5.72 -6.68 6.02
C ALA A 97 -7.03 -6.00 5.64
N TYR A 98 -7.02 -5.22 4.55
CA TYR A 98 -8.21 -4.52 4.08
C TYR A 98 -9.30 -5.51 3.62
N ALA A 99 -8.90 -6.57 2.93
CA ALA A 99 -9.80 -7.64 2.48
C ALA A 99 -10.42 -8.42 3.65
N ALA A 100 -9.59 -8.76 4.65
CA ALA A 100 -10.03 -9.48 5.86
C ALA A 100 -10.98 -8.62 6.70
N ALA A 101 -10.69 -7.33 6.84
CA ALA A 101 -11.52 -6.37 7.56
C ALA A 101 -12.77 -5.90 6.78
N GLY A 102 -13.00 -6.38 5.55
CA GLY A 102 -14.17 -6.01 4.76
C GLY A 102 -14.21 -4.53 4.34
N LEU A 103 -13.06 -3.88 4.21
CA LEU A 103 -12.98 -2.43 3.96
C LEU A 103 -13.22 -2.09 2.48
N SER A 104 -13.83 -0.94 2.20
CA SER A 104 -14.18 -0.55 0.83
C SER A 104 -12.95 -0.34 -0.07
N CYS A 105 -11.78 -0.02 0.49
CA CYS A 105 -10.53 0.07 -0.26
C CYS A 105 -10.08 -1.28 -0.83
N ALA A 106 -10.58 -2.41 -0.31
CA ALA A 106 -10.27 -3.73 -0.84
C ALA A 106 -11.05 -4.06 -2.13
N GLU A 107 -12.13 -3.33 -2.42
CA GLU A 107 -12.98 -3.60 -3.59
C GLU A 107 -12.21 -3.35 -4.91
N GLY A 108 -12.03 -4.43 -5.68
CA GLY A 108 -11.23 -4.40 -6.90
C GLY A 108 -9.72 -4.21 -6.69
N ARG A 109 -9.24 -4.24 -5.44
CA ARG A 109 -7.82 -4.01 -5.16
C ARG A 109 -6.99 -5.22 -5.56
N GLN A 110 -5.95 -5.01 -6.36
CA GLN A 110 -4.96 -6.05 -6.62
C GLN A 110 -4.10 -6.29 -5.38
N ILE A 111 -4.03 -7.54 -4.93
CA ILE A 111 -3.23 -8.00 -3.79
C ILE A 111 -2.21 -9.00 -4.36
N GLY A 112 -0.93 -8.63 -4.32
CA GLY A 112 0.17 -9.46 -4.83
C GLY A 112 0.74 -10.35 -3.75
N ASP A 113 1.19 -9.71 -2.67
CA ASP A 113 1.96 -10.33 -1.60
C ASP A 113 1.16 -10.34 -0.30
N LEU A 114 1.47 -11.29 0.57
CA LEU A 114 0.95 -11.32 1.93
C LEU A 114 1.89 -10.54 2.87
N ASP A 115 1.46 -9.38 3.34
CA ASP A 115 2.19 -8.64 4.36
C ASP A 115 1.68 -8.97 5.77
N ILE A 116 2.57 -9.41 6.65
CA ILE A 116 2.27 -9.64 8.08
C ILE A 116 3.23 -8.87 8.97
N LEU A 117 2.76 -8.42 10.13
CA LEU A 117 3.57 -7.85 11.20
C LEU A 117 3.63 -8.84 12.37
N VAL A 118 4.84 -9.24 12.74
CA VAL A 118 5.13 -10.12 13.87
C VAL A 118 5.90 -9.37 14.96
N GLY A 119 5.79 -9.84 16.20
CA GLY A 119 6.62 -9.33 17.29
C GLY A 119 8.10 -9.55 16.98
N TRP A 120 8.95 -8.55 17.29
CA TRP A 120 10.40 -8.65 17.05
C TRP A 120 11.04 -9.90 17.68
N HIS A 121 10.54 -10.33 18.84
CA HIS A 121 11.02 -11.53 19.53
C HIS A 121 10.63 -12.84 18.83
N ASP A 122 9.60 -12.82 17.99
CA ASP A 122 9.10 -14.00 17.27
C ASP A 122 9.58 -14.06 15.82
N ILE A 123 10.20 -13.02 15.27
CA ILE A 123 10.53 -12.93 13.84
C ILE A 123 11.35 -14.12 13.33
N GLY A 124 12.37 -14.55 14.07
CA GLY A 124 13.20 -15.70 13.69
C GLY A 124 12.48 -17.04 13.84
N ARG A 125 11.55 -17.15 14.80
CA ARG A 125 10.70 -18.34 14.93
C ARG A 125 9.70 -18.40 13.77
N ALA A 126 9.05 -17.27 13.46
CA ALA A 126 8.10 -17.16 12.36
C ALA A 126 8.75 -17.53 11.02
N GLU A 127 9.97 -17.06 10.78
CA GLU A 127 10.78 -17.45 9.63
C GLU A 127 10.98 -18.96 9.52
N ASN A 128 11.43 -19.60 10.61
CA ASN A 128 11.67 -21.04 10.62
C ASN A 128 10.38 -21.82 10.34
N GLU A 129 9.27 -21.48 11.02
CA GLU A 129 7.97 -22.13 10.80
C GLU A 129 7.46 -21.96 9.37
N LEU A 130 7.65 -20.79 8.77
CA LEU A 130 7.31 -20.56 7.37
C LEU A 130 8.17 -21.42 6.43
N ILE A 131 9.48 -21.52 6.69
CA ILE A 131 10.37 -22.36 5.89
C ILE A 131 9.96 -23.84 6.00
N GLU A 132 9.71 -24.33 7.21
CA GLU A 132 9.23 -25.70 7.45
C GLU A 132 7.87 -25.97 6.79
N ALA A 133 7.02 -24.94 6.70
CA ALA A 133 5.72 -25.01 6.01
C ALA A 133 5.80 -24.86 4.49
N GLY A 134 7.00 -24.77 3.90
CA GLY A 134 7.22 -24.82 2.45
C GLY A 134 7.51 -23.49 1.76
N TRP A 135 7.74 -22.42 2.53
CA TRP A 135 8.30 -21.18 2.01
C TRP A 135 9.82 -21.27 1.83
N GLU A 136 10.35 -20.51 0.88
CA GLU A 136 11.78 -20.44 0.60
C GLU A 136 12.20 -19.01 0.25
N TRP A 137 13.50 -18.75 0.37
CA TRP A 137 14.09 -17.48 -0.02
C TRP A 137 14.03 -17.29 -1.53
N VAL A 138 13.49 -16.17 -2.00
CA VAL A 138 13.40 -15.87 -3.44
C VAL A 138 14.80 -15.87 -4.11
N LYS A 139 15.82 -15.38 -3.39
CA LYS A 139 17.25 -15.52 -3.74
C LYS A 139 18.13 -15.39 -2.49
N PRO A 140 18.83 -16.45 -2.04
CA PRO A 140 19.77 -16.34 -0.94
C PRO A 140 21.07 -15.63 -1.39
N ASP A 141 21.23 -14.34 -1.09
CA ASP A 141 22.54 -13.65 -1.08
C ASP A 141 22.89 -13.27 0.38
N PRO A 142 23.94 -13.87 0.99
CA PRO A 142 24.32 -13.61 2.37
C PRO A 142 24.55 -12.13 2.72
N TYR A 143 24.91 -11.29 1.75
CA TYR A 143 25.06 -9.84 1.96
C TYR A 143 23.71 -9.13 2.00
N ASP A 144 22.79 -9.51 1.12
CA ASP A 144 21.46 -8.91 1.08
C ASP A 144 20.68 -9.36 2.32
N ASP A 145 20.82 -10.61 2.76
CA ASP A 145 20.24 -11.12 4.01
C ASP A 145 20.62 -10.29 5.24
N ALA A 146 21.93 -10.09 5.46
CA ALA A 146 22.41 -9.30 6.59
C ALA A 146 21.91 -7.85 6.50
N TYR A 147 21.91 -7.27 5.30
CA TYR A 147 21.40 -5.92 5.08
C TYR A 147 19.91 -5.81 5.41
N TYR A 148 19.07 -6.73 4.94
CA TYR A 148 17.64 -6.74 5.23
C TYR A 148 17.38 -6.85 6.74
N ARG A 149 18.00 -7.85 7.39
CA ARG A 149 17.79 -8.10 8.83
C ARG A 149 18.26 -6.94 9.72
N GLU A 150 19.37 -6.30 9.36
CA GLU A 150 19.93 -5.20 10.16
C GLU A 150 19.22 -3.86 9.89
N HIS A 151 18.81 -3.59 8.64
CA HIS A 151 18.45 -2.24 8.21
C HIS A 151 17.01 -2.11 7.71
N MET A 152 16.39 -3.17 7.20
CA MET A 152 15.01 -3.13 6.69
C MET A 152 13.99 -3.34 7.82
N HIS A 153 12.72 -3.34 7.45
CA HIS A 153 11.58 -3.45 8.35
C HIS A 153 10.91 -4.83 8.30
N GLU A 154 11.43 -5.69 7.44
CA GLU A 154 10.94 -7.00 7.08
C GLU A 154 12.12 -7.93 6.83
N LEU A 155 11.87 -9.24 6.95
CA LEU A 155 12.78 -10.26 6.46
C LEU A 155 12.95 -10.13 4.94
N PRO A 156 14.05 -10.65 4.35
CA PRO A 156 14.08 -10.81 2.91
C PRO A 156 12.84 -11.59 2.42
N PRO A 157 12.35 -11.31 1.21
CA PRO A 157 11.07 -11.85 0.77
C PRO A 157 11.12 -13.38 0.66
N LEU A 158 10.08 -14.02 1.17
CA LEU A 158 9.86 -15.46 1.08
C LEU A 158 8.79 -15.78 0.05
N ILE A 159 8.90 -16.92 -0.62
CA ILE A 159 7.91 -17.42 -1.57
C ILE A 159 7.54 -18.87 -1.25
N HIS A 160 6.25 -19.20 -1.31
CA HIS A 160 5.81 -20.58 -1.14
C HIS A 160 6.04 -21.39 -2.42
N SER A 161 6.94 -22.38 -2.35
CA SER A 161 7.37 -23.22 -3.48
C SER A 161 6.22 -23.84 -4.29
N GLY A 162 5.17 -24.32 -3.61
CA GLY A 162 4.02 -24.96 -4.26
C GLY A 162 2.85 -24.05 -4.65
N ARG A 163 2.81 -22.80 -4.17
CA ARG A 163 1.68 -21.88 -4.39
C ARG A 163 2.06 -20.66 -5.21
N ASP A 164 3.36 -20.41 -5.38
CA ASP A 164 3.91 -19.24 -6.08
C ASP A 164 3.33 -17.95 -5.49
N ARG A 165 3.45 -17.82 -4.17
CA ARG A 165 2.92 -16.70 -3.37
C ARG A 165 3.98 -16.15 -2.44
N MET A 166 4.19 -14.84 -2.54
CA MET A 166 5.15 -14.12 -1.72
C MET A 166 4.53 -13.75 -0.37
N ILE A 167 5.37 -13.77 0.67
CA ILE A 167 5.06 -13.26 2.00
C ILE A 167 6.20 -12.33 2.45
N ASP A 168 5.79 -11.15 2.92
CA ASP A 168 6.68 -10.18 3.55
C ASP A 168 6.40 -10.21 5.06
N VAL A 169 7.42 -10.59 5.84
CA VAL A 169 7.34 -10.74 7.30
C VAL A 169 7.97 -9.52 7.96
N HIS A 170 7.11 -8.56 8.34
CA HIS A 170 7.47 -7.30 8.95
C HIS A 170 7.68 -7.45 10.46
N HIS A 171 8.61 -6.67 11.01
CA HIS A 171 8.77 -6.47 12.45
C HIS A 171 8.65 -4.99 12.87
N THR A 172 8.53 -4.10 11.89
CA THR A 172 8.14 -2.70 12.01
C THR A 172 7.61 -2.25 10.64
N ILE A 173 7.18 -0.99 10.49
CA ILE A 173 6.57 -0.50 9.23
C ILE A 173 7.44 0.48 8.44
N LEU A 174 8.63 0.82 8.96
CA LEU A 174 9.63 1.63 8.28
C LEU A 174 11.03 1.06 8.55
N PRO A 175 11.96 1.10 7.57
CA PRO A 175 13.31 0.58 7.76
C PRO A 175 13.96 1.09 9.05
N ARG A 176 14.73 0.25 9.74
CA ARG A 176 15.41 0.61 11.00
C ARG A 176 16.40 1.77 10.85
N THR A 177 16.86 2.00 9.62
CA THR A 177 17.72 3.14 9.26
C THR A 177 16.97 4.44 8.99
N HIS A 178 15.65 4.40 8.94
CA HIS A 178 14.81 5.58 8.77
C HIS A 178 14.92 6.49 10.02
N ARG A 179 14.83 7.81 9.81
CA ARG A 179 14.96 8.81 10.92
C ARG A 179 13.83 8.77 11.94
N VAL A 180 12.69 8.24 11.51
CA VAL A 180 11.50 8.01 12.33
C VAL A 180 11.39 6.52 12.56
N THR A 181 11.16 6.13 13.82
CA THR A 181 11.00 4.73 14.24
C THR A 181 9.58 4.57 14.81
N PRO A 182 8.62 4.08 13.99
CA PRO A 182 7.29 3.77 14.47
C PRO A 182 7.31 2.72 15.58
N ASP A 183 6.52 2.97 16.63
CA ASP A 183 6.33 2.00 17.72
C ASP A 183 5.50 0.79 17.25
N ALA A 184 6.20 -0.25 16.77
CA ALA A 184 5.58 -1.49 16.31
C ALA A 184 4.95 -2.29 17.45
N LEU A 185 5.48 -2.18 18.68
CA LEU A 185 4.91 -2.87 19.83
C LEU A 185 3.54 -2.28 20.19
N ALA A 186 3.41 -0.95 20.16
CA ALA A 186 2.12 -0.29 20.32
C ALA A 186 1.13 -0.65 19.21
N MET A 187 1.59 -0.77 17.96
CA MET A 187 0.74 -1.19 16.83
C MET A 187 0.22 -2.62 16.99
N ILE A 188 1.07 -3.55 17.43
CA ILE A 188 0.69 -4.94 17.69
C ILE A 188 -0.23 -5.02 18.92
N GLY A 189 0.10 -4.30 19.99
CA GLY A 189 -0.65 -4.30 21.24
C GLY A 189 -2.07 -3.74 21.11
N ASP A 190 -2.25 -2.76 20.21
CA ASP A 190 -3.56 -2.15 19.92
C ASP A 190 -4.25 -2.77 18.68
N ALA A 191 -3.70 -3.86 18.12
CA ALA A 191 -4.32 -4.55 17.00
C ALA A 191 -5.71 -5.07 17.37
N VAL A 192 -6.62 -5.07 16.39
CA VAL A 192 -8.02 -5.47 16.57
C VAL A 192 -8.30 -6.76 15.80
N LEU A 193 -9.13 -7.63 16.39
CA LEU A 193 -9.63 -8.81 15.71
C LEU A 193 -10.80 -8.42 14.79
N VAL A 194 -10.78 -8.95 13.57
CA VAL A 194 -11.87 -8.81 12.60
C VAL A 194 -12.58 -10.14 12.38
N ASP A 195 -13.73 -10.07 11.74
CA ASP A 195 -14.48 -11.25 11.32
C ASP A 195 -13.56 -12.20 10.53
N GLY A 196 -13.60 -13.49 10.88
CA GLY A 196 -12.66 -14.50 10.35
C GLY A 196 -11.46 -14.78 11.25
N GLY A 197 -11.30 -14.07 12.37
CA GLY A 197 -10.34 -14.39 13.42
C GLY A 197 -8.91 -13.90 13.19
N PHE A 198 -8.71 -13.02 12.20
CA PHE A 198 -7.43 -12.38 11.96
C PHE A 198 -7.30 -11.10 12.78
N ALA A 199 -6.08 -10.78 13.20
CA ALA A 199 -5.74 -9.46 13.73
C ALA A 199 -5.34 -8.51 12.59
N VAL A 200 -5.79 -7.26 12.66
CA VAL A 200 -5.39 -6.14 11.79
C VAL A 200 -5.01 -4.95 12.66
N LEU A 201 -4.26 -3.99 12.10
CA LEU A 201 -3.99 -2.73 12.80
C LEU A 201 -5.30 -2.02 13.18
N CYS A 202 -5.32 -1.35 14.33
CA CYS A 202 -6.45 -0.48 14.65
C CYS A 202 -6.67 0.58 13.54
N PRO A 203 -7.88 1.14 13.37
CA PRO A 203 -8.18 2.04 12.27
C PRO A 203 -7.19 3.22 12.10
N SER A 204 -6.76 3.83 13.20
CA SER A 204 -5.81 4.95 13.18
C SER A 204 -4.40 4.51 12.75
N ASP A 205 -3.93 3.35 13.22
CA ASP A 205 -2.63 2.81 12.82
C ASP A 205 -2.62 2.29 11.39
N MET A 206 -3.74 1.74 10.94
CA MET A 206 -3.91 1.32 9.57
C MET A 206 -3.77 2.49 8.59
N ALA A 207 -4.35 3.66 8.94
CA ALA A 207 -4.17 4.89 8.18
C ALA A 207 -2.73 5.45 8.29
N CYS A 208 -2.11 5.40 9.47
CA CYS A 208 -0.69 5.75 9.65
C CYS A 208 0.23 4.90 8.76
N HIS A 209 0.04 3.58 8.78
CA HIS A 209 0.80 2.63 7.97
C HIS A 209 0.59 2.88 6.47
N CYS A 210 -0.66 3.09 6.04
CA CYS A 210 -0.98 3.45 4.65
C CYS A 210 -0.23 4.72 4.20
N ALA A 211 -0.23 5.78 5.02
CA ALA A 211 0.50 7.02 4.72
C ALA A 211 2.02 6.85 4.75
N ALA A 212 2.55 6.04 5.67
CA ALA A 212 3.97 5.75 5.76
C ALA A 212 4.45 5.00 4.51
N HIS A 213 3.74 3.96 4.09
CA HIS A 213 4.04 3.21 2.88
C HIS A 213 4.04 4.11 1.64
N LEU A 214 3.05 5.01 1.52
CA LEU A 214 2.97 5.96 0.40
C LEU A 214 4.11 6.99 0.39
N LEU A 215 4.44 7.59 1.55
CA LEU A 215 5.19 8.85 1.59
C LEU A 215 6.53 8.78 2.33
N ALA A 216 6.69 7.88 3.28
CA ALA A 216 7.89 7.77 4.12
C ALA A 216 8.83 6.66 3.66
N ASP A 217 8.30 5.60 3.04
CA ASP A 217 9.12 4.53 2.48
C ASP A 217 9.19 4.54 0.94
N GLY A 218 8.10 4.85 0.24
CA GLY A 218 8.03 4.73 -1.24
C GLY A 218 8.58 5.90 -2.07
N ASP A 219 8.79 5.63 -3.36
CA ASP A 219 9.09 6.60 -4.43
C ASP A 219 7.84 7.04 -5.23
N LEU A 220 6.64 6.77 -4.67
CA LEU A 220 5.31 6.94 -5.29
C LEU A 220 5.03 6.06 -6.52
N GLN A 221 5.70 4.93 -6.68
CA GLN A 221 5.19 3.88 -7.56
C GLN A 221 3.86 3.32 -7.02
N GLY A 222 2.87 3.13 -7.91
CA GLY A 222 1.50 2.79 -7.50
C GLY A 222 0.85 3.84 -6.59
N GLY A 223 1.34 5.08 -6.65
CA GLY A 223 0.99 6.13 -5.69
C GLY A 223 -0.49 6.52 -5.75
N LEU A 224 -1.13 6.44 -6.92
CA LEU A 224 -2.58 6.71 -7.02
C LEU A 224 -3.40 5.63 -6.31
N ARG A 225 -3.06 4.35 -6.47
CA ARG A 225 -3.71 3.25 -5.74
C ARG A 225 -3.53 3.39 -4.24
N ASN A 226 -2.31 3.62 -3.78
CA ASN A 226 -2.02 3.74 -2.36
C ASN A 226 -2.71 4.98 -1.75
N LEU A 227 -2.85 6.06 -2.51
CA LEU A 227 -3.62 7.23 -2.06
C LEU A 227 -5.14 6.99 -2.08
N TRP A 228 -5.64 6.20 -3.02
CA TRP A 228 -7.04 5.74 -3.03
C TRP A 228 -7.35 4.89 -1.81
N ASP A 229 -6.45 3.98 -1.43
CA ASP A 229 -6.54 3.21 -0.19
C ASP A 229 -6.70 4.17 1.01
N PHE A 230 -5.81 5.16 1.14
CA PHE A 230 -5.89 6.16 2.22
C PHE A 230 -7.20 6.97 2.20
N HIS A 231 -7.66 7.39 1.02
CA HIS A 231 -8.92 8.11 0.85
C HIS A 231 -10.11 7.29 1.37
N CYS A 232 -10.22 6.03 0.94
CA CYS A 232 -11.30 5.14 1.37
C CYS A 232 -11.22 4.81 2.86
N LEU A 233 -10.02 4.50 3.39
CA LEU A 233 -9.82 4.23 4.82
C LEU A 233 -10.28 5.41 5.68
N THR A 234 -9.79 6.61 5.39
CA THR A 234 -10.13 7.80 6.19
C THR A 234 -11.60 8.19 6.07
N ARG A 235 -12.22 8.02 4.89
CA ARG A 235 -13.66 8.22 4.71
C ARG A 235 -14.46 7.24 5.57
N ASP A 236 -14.17 5.95 5.48
CA ASP A 236 -14.95 4.91 6.14
C ASP A 236 -14.78 4.98 7.66
N PHE A 237 -13.55 5.17 8.15
CA PHE A 237 -13.28 5.26 9.58
C PHE A 237 -13.84 6.54 10.20
N ALA A 238 -13.77 7.68 9.51
CA ALA A 238 -14.39 8.92 9.99
C ALA A 238 -15.93 8.84 9.99
N ALA A 239 -16.53 8.06 9.08
CA ALA A 239 -17.96 7.81 9.08
C ALA A 239 -18.40 6.90 10.24
N ALA A 240 -17.54 5.96 10.64
CA ALA A 240 -17.80 5.03 11.75
C ALA A 240 -17.49 5.63 13.15
N ASP A 241 -16.57 6.59 13.24
CA ASP A 241 -16.08 7.15 14.50
C ASP A 241 -15.81 8.65 14.38
N ALA A 242 -16.61 9.47 15.08
CA ALA A 242 -16.50 10.92 15.06
C ALA A 242 -15.16 11.44 15.60
N ASP A 243 -14.49 10.68 16.48
CA ASP A 243 -13.19 11.03 17.05
C ASP A 243 -12.01 10.50 16.22
N PHE A 244 -12.27 9.82 15.10
CA PHE A 244 -11.24 9.17 14.29
C PHE A 244 -10.07 10.08 13.96
N TRP A 245 -10.32 11.32 13.51
CA TRP A 245 -9.25 12.25 13.13
C TRP A 245 -8.38 12.69 14.31
N ALA A 246 -8.96 12.83 15.51
CA ALA A 246 -8.21 13.15 16.72
C ALA A 246 -7.33 11.94 17.14
N LYS A 247 -7.89 10.73 17.05
CA LYS A 247 -7.15 9.47 17.29
C LYS A 247 -6.02 9.29 16.26
N LEU A 248 -6.27 9.59 14.98
CA LEU A 248 -5.28 9.54 13.92
C LEU A 248 -4.13 10.53 14.16
N GLU A 249 -4.40 11.77 14.57
CA GLU A 249 -3.36 12.73 14.94
C GLU A 249 -2.51 12.22 16.12
N ALA A 250 -3.16 11.63 17.14
CA ALA A 250 -2.48 11.09 18.31
C ALA A 250 -1.60 9.88 17.97
N ARG A 251 -2.08 8.95 17.13
CA ARG A 251 -1.26 7.81 16.66
C ARG A 251 -0.16 8.26 15.71
N ALA A 252 -0.44 9.18 14.80
CA ALA A 252 0.58 9.76 13.94
C ALA A 252 1.67 10.49 14.75
N ALA A 253 1.31 11.11 15.88
CA ALA A 253 2.27 11.66 16.83
C ALA A 253 3.14 10.59 17.47
N LEU A 254 2.52 9.55 18.02
CA LEU A 254 3.18 8.43 18.68
C LEU A 254 4.23 7.79 17.77
N HIS A 255 3.88 7.56 16.51
CA HIS A 255 4.76 6.90 15.55
C HIS A 255 5.70 7.86 14.80
N GLY A 256 5.65 9.18 15.09
CA GLY A 256 6.42 10.19 14.36
C GLY A 256 6.01 10.39 12.90
N LEU A 257 4.78 10.00 12.55
CA LEU A 257 4.21 9.98 11.19
C LEU A 257 3.27 11.15 10.89
N ARG A 258 3.22 12.20 11.72
CA ARG A 258 2.37 13.38 11.47
C ARG A 258 2.53 13.96 10.06
N ALA A 259 3.78 14.18 9.63
CA ALA A 259 4.06 14.78 8.33
C ALA A 259 3.56 13.94 7.13
N PRO A 260 3.86 12.62 7.02
CA PRO A 260 3.29 11.82 5.95
C PRO A 260 1.76 11.70 6.05
N VAL A 261 1.17 11.52 7.24
CA VAL A 261 -0.30 11.41 7.40
C VAL A 261 -1.02 12.68 6.95
N GLN A 262 -0.57 13.86 7.39
CA GLN A 262 -1.18 15.13 7.00
C GLN A 262 -1.02 15.39 5.50
N ARG A 263 0.10 15.01 4.89
CA ARG A 263 0.27 15.13 3.43
C ARG A 263 -0.64 14.16 2.68
N ALA A 264 -0.75 12.89 3.11
CA ALA A 264 -1.66 11.93 2.49
C ALA A 264 -3.10 12.44 2.51
N ALA A 265 -3.55 13.00 3.64
CA ALA A 265 -4.87 13.62 3.77
C ALA A 265 -5.10 14.76 2.77
N ARG A 266 -4.15 15.70 2.64
CA ARG A 266 -4.26 16.80 1.67
C ARG A 266 -4.23 16.33 0.22
N LEU A 267 -3.39 15.35 -0.10
CA LEU A 267 -3.36 14.76 -1.45
C LEU A 267 -4.67 14.01 -1.76
N ALA A 268 -5.22 13.29 -0.80
CA ALA A 268 -6.49 12.58 -0.93
C ALA A 268 -7.66 13.55 -1.11
N ARG A 269 -7.62 14.70 -0.43
CA ARG A 269 -8.54 15.83 -0.69
C ARG A 269 -8.37 16.34 -2.12
N ASP A 270 -7.14 16.69 -2.52
CA ASP A 270 -6.87 17.34 -3.81
C ASP A 270 -7.17 16.46 -5.02
N LEU A 271 -6.96 15.14 -4.91
CA LEU A 271 -7.18 14.21 -6.00
C LEU A 271 -8.54 13.50 -5.92
N TYR A 272 -8.97 13.04 -4.75
CA TYR A 272 -10.18 12.21 -4.60
C TYR A 272 -11.33 12.91 -3.87
N GLY A 273 -11.11 14.12 -3.32
CA GLY A 273 -12.16 14.86 -2.63
C GLY A 273 -12.42 14.39 -1.20
N ALA A 274 -11.42 13.83 -0.52
CA ALA A 274 -11.53 13.50 0.91
C ALA A 274 -11.98 14.71 1.75
N ALA A 275 -12.96 14.51 2.62
CA ALA A 275 -13.38 15.50 3.61
C ALA A 275 -12.40 15.51 4.79
N LEU A 276 -11.83 16.67 5.09
CA LEU A 276 -10.83 16.83 6.16
C LEU A 276 -11.43 17.57 7.36
N PRO A 277 -10.96 17.27 8.59
CA PRO A 277 -11.38 18.00 9.77
C PRO A 277 -10.81 19.43 9.75
N PRO A 278 -11.39 20.36 10.54
CA PRO A 278 -10.85 21.70 10.69
C PRO A 278 -9.35 21.70 11.05
N GLY A 279 -8.58 22.56 10.40
CA GLY A 279 -7.13 22.70 10.64
C GLY A 279 -6.23 21.79 9.80
N TRP A 280 -6.79 20.74 9.15
CA TRP A 280 -6.05 19.86 8.25
C TRP A 280 -6.06 20.34 6.78
N ASP A 281 -6.92 21.29 6.46
CA ASP A 281 -7.18 21.77 5.10
C ASP A 281 -6.17 22.81 4.58
N ARG A 282 -5.02 22.97 5.26
CA ARG A 282 -3.98 23.93 4.86
C ARG A 282 -3.43 23.60 3.47
N ARG A 283 -3.05 24.61 2.70
CA ARG A 283 -2.33 24.42 1.43
C ARG A 283 -0.83 24.49 1.69
N GLU A 284 -0.13 23.42 1.33
CA GLU A 284 1.33 23.34 1.46
C GLU A 284 1.96 23.39 0.05
N PRO A 285 2.81 24.37 -0.27
CA PRO A 285 3.42 24.49 -1.61
C PRO A 285 4.16 23.22 -2.05
N GLY A 286 4.72 22.47 -1.09
CA GLY A 286 5.41 21.22 -1.36
C GLY A 286 4.53 20.13 -1.98
N ASP A 287 3.22 20.13 -1.71
CA ASP A 287 2.30 19.07 -2.17
C ASP A 287 2.13 19.09 -3.69
N GLY A 288 2.34 20.25 -4.34
CA GLY A 288 2.30 20.38 -5.79
C GLY A 288 3.31 19.45 -6.50
N TRP A 289 4.46 19.17 -5.89
CA TRP A 289 5.43 18.21 -6.44
C TRP A 289 4.94 16.76 -6.37
N PHE A 290 4.24 16.41 -5.30
CA PHE A 290 3.63 15.09 -5.12
C PHE A 290 2.49 14.90 -6.11
N VAL A 291 1.62 15.89 -6.27
CA VAL A 291 0.55 15.87 -7.29
C VAL A 291 1.15 15.71 -8.69
N ARG A 292 2.18 16.49 -9.04
CA ARG A 292 2.87 16.35 -10.34
C ARG A 292 3.42 14.94 -10.54
N ARG A 293 4.03 14.34 -9.50
CA ARG A 293 4.60 12.99 -9.57
C ARG A 293 3.53 11.89 -9.70
N LEU A 294 2.41 12.03 -9.00
CA LEU A 294 1.26 11.13 -9.07
C LEU A 294 0.57 11.19 -10.44
N LEU A 295 0.60 12.35 -11.11
CA LEU A 295 -0.01 12.56 -12.42
C LEU A 295 0.96 12.39 -13.60
N ALA A 296 2.21 12.00 -13.36
CA ALA A 296 3.26 11.94 -14.39
C ALA A 296 3.16 10.68 -15.27
N ARG A 297 1.98 10.44 -15.87
CA ARG A 297 1.73 9.36 -16.83
C ARG A 297 1.07 9.89 -18.10
N ASP A 298 1.39 9.26 -19.22
CA ASP A 298 0.67 9.48 -20.48
C ASP A 298 -0.58 8.61 -20.56
N ASP A 299 -1.29 8.71 -21.67
CA ASP A 299 -2.53 7.96 -21.90
C ASP A 299 -2.26 6.44 -22.08
N TRP A 300 -1.00 6.02 -22.29
CA TRP A 300 -0.59 4.62 -22.31
C TRP A 300 -0.10 4.12 -20.95
N GLY A 301 -0.19 4.94 -19.89
CA GLY A 301 0.29 4.61 -18.56
C GLY A 301 1.82 4.65 -18.43
N ARG A 302 2.54 5.23 -19.39
CA ARG A 302 4.00 5.35 -19.36
C ARG A 302 4.42 6.58 -18.56
N PRO A 303 5.52 6.53 -17.79
CA PRO A 303 6.05 7.70 -17.09
C PRO A 303 6.38 8.83 -18.07
N THR A 304 5.94 10.06 -17.80
CA THR A 304 6.18 11.22 -18.69
C THR A 304 7.28 12.16 -18.21
N ASN A 305 7.69 12.06 -16.95
CA ASN A 305 8.68 12.95 -16.36
C ASN A 305 9.78 12.17 -15.65
N PHE A 306 10.80 11.77 -16.42
CA PHE A 306 11.94 11.02 -15.91
C PHE A 306 12.69 11.77 -14.80
N ALA A 307 12.95 13.08 -14.96
CA ALA A 307 13.66 13.86 -13.95
C ALA A 307 12.91 13.88 -12.61
N LEU A 308 11.59 14.03 -12.65
CA LEU A 308 10.74 13.98 -11.45
C LEU A 308 10.71 12.59 -10.83
N GLN A 309 10.67 11.53 -11.65
CA GLN A 309 10.77 10.15 -11.18
C GLN A 309 12.11 9.91 -10.45
N GLN A 310 13.23 10.32 -11.06
CA GLN A 310 14.55 10.19 -10.44
C GLN A 310 14.66 11.01 -9.15
N ALA A 311 14.09 12.21 -9.09
CA ALA A 311 14.08 13.01 -7.87
C ALA A 311 13.33 12.31 -6.72
N PHE A 312 12.18 11.69 -6.99
CA PHE A 312 11.43 10.94 -5.99
C PHE A 312 12.10 9.61 -5.61
N TYR A 313 12.77 8.96 -6.56
CA TYR A 313 13.61 7.79 -6.29
C TYR A 313 14.79 8.14 -5.38
N ILE A 314 15.52 9.22 -5.65
CA ILE A 314 16.62 9.67 -4.78
C ILE A 314 16.08 10.06 -3.39
N ARG A 315 14.93 10.75 -3.34
CA ARG A 315 14.25 11.11 -2.09
C ARG A 315 13.92 9.87 -1.26
N SER A 316 13.37 8.81 -1.85
CA SER A 316 13.02 7.60 -1.08
C SER A 316 14.26 6.95 -0.47
N HIS A 317 15.37 6.90 -1.19
CA HIS A 317 16.64 6.38 -0.66
C HIS A 317 17.18 7.24 0.48
N TRP A 318 17.07 8.57 0.38
CA TRP A 318 17.51 9.47 1.45
C TRP A 318 16.64 9.41 2.71
N LEU A 319 15.37 9.00 2.58
CA LEU A 319 14.50 8.73 3.72
C LEU A 319 14.87 7.42 4.40
N ARG A 320 15.10 6.37 3.60
CA ARG A 320 15.42 5.03 4.12
C ARG A 320 16.81 4.96 4.74
N MET A 321 17.81 5.69 4.23
CA MET A 321 19.21 5.53 4.63
C MET A 321 19.99 6.84 4.74
N SER A 322 21.01 6.85 5.61
CA SER A 322 22.01 7.91 5.60
C SER A 322 22.80 7.89 4.27
N PRO A 323 23.26 9.04 3.75
CA PRO A 323 24.06 9.09 2.52
C PRO A 323 25.31 8.19 2.56
N VAL A 324 25.86 7.97 3.76
CA VAL A 324 27.03 7.09 4.00
C VAL A 324 26.66 5.61 3.80
N LEU A 325 25.50 5.18 4.30
CA LEU A 325 25.01 3.81 4.08
C LEU A 325 24.65 3.57 2.61
N LEU A 326 24.05 4.56 1.94
CA LEU A 326 23.76 4.48 0.51
C LEU A 326 25.05 4.37 -0.32
N ALA A 327 26.06 5.18 -0.02
CA ALA A 327 27.36 5.11 -0.68
C ALA A 327 28.05 3.75 -0.47
N LYS A 328 27.99 3.21 0.76
CA LYS A 328 28.52 1.88 1.09
C LYS A 328 27.78 0.78 0.34
N HIS A 329 26.44 0.82 0.30
CA HIS A 329 25.61 -0.16 -0.41
C HIS A 329 25.87 -0.12 -1.93
N LEU A 330 25.87 1.06 -2.54
CA LEU A 330 26.17 1.22 -3.96
C LEU A 330 27.59 0.76 -4.31
N TRP A 331 28.58 1.05 -3.45
CA TRP A 331 29.95 0.59 -3.62
C TRP A 331 30.08 -0.94 -3.55
N THR A 332 29.41 -1.58 -2.58
CA THR A 332 29.42 -3.05 -2.48
C THR A 332 28.71 -3.70 -3.67
N LYS A 333 27.59 -3.14 -4.13
CA LYS A 333 26.85 -3.63 -5.31
C LYS A 333 27.65 -3.47 -6.61
N TRP A 334 28.35 -2.34 -6.77
CA TRP A 334 29.25 -2.11 -7.91
C TRP A 334 30.42 -3.08 -7.92
N ARG A 335 31.00 -3.44 -6.77
CA ARG A 335 32.08 -4.44 -6.68
C ARG A 335 31.64 -5.87 -6.95
N LYS A 336 30.34 -6.16 -6.83
CA LYS A 336 29.75 -7.48 -7.10
C LYS A 336 29.18 -7.60 -8.53
N SER A 337 29.06 -6.49 -9.27
CA SER A 337 28.63 -6.45 -10.68
C SER A 337 29.83 -6.56 -11.61
#